data_AF-A0A5E4JME8-F1
#
_entry.id   AF-A0A5E4JME8-F1
#
_cell.length_a   1.000
_cell.length_b   1.000
_cell.length_c   1.000
_cell.angle_alpha   90.00
_cell.angle_beta   90.00
_cell.angle_gamma   90.00
#
_symmetry.space_group_name_H-M   'P 1'
#
loop_
_entity.id
_entity.type
_entity.pdbx_description
1 polymer ?
#
loop_
_entity_poly.entity_id
_entity_poly.type
_entity_poly.pdbx_seq_one_letter_code
_entity_poly.pdbx_strand_id
1 'polypeptide(L)'
;MLPKPQRTADGLRLKNVAKALEKLSFVTVRRESNNPYIAFRAAYPVPCPITVDTDARKVIVPWVRNATGYKNTERLYKALKCGGWN
;
A
#
# COMPACT_ATOMS: atom_id res chain seq x y z
N MET A 1 -1.19 -10.39 25.35
CA MET A 1 -1.38 -10.91 23.98
C MET A 1 -0.87 -9.87 23.00
N LEU A 2 0.08 -10.22 22.13
CA LEU A 2 0.46 -9.32 21.04
C LEU A 2 -0.71 -9.23 20.04
N PRO A 3 -1.08 -8.04 19.56
CA PRO A 3 -2.13 -7.92 18.55
C PRO A 3 -1.72 -8.73 17.31
N LYS A 4 -2.67 -9.53 16.78
CA LYS A 4 -2.44 -10.30 15.54
C LYS A 4 -1.96 -9.34 14.44
N PRO A 5 -0.96 -9.74 13.63
CA PRO A 5 -0.48 -8.90 12.54
C PRO A 5 -1.61 -8.71 11.53
N GLN A 6 -2.02 -7.46 11.31
CA GLN A 6 -3.01 -7.11 10.31
C GLN A 6 -2.43 -7.34 8.91
N ARG A 7 -3.16 -8.09 8.09
CA ARG A 7 -2.76 -8.46 6.72
C ARG A 7 -3.86 -8.11 5.73
N THR A 8 -3.46 -7.75 4.52
CA THR A 8 -4.33 -7.63 3.35
C THR A 8 -4.99 -8.97 3.02
N ALA A 9 -6.04 -8.95 2.19
CA ALA A 9 -6.76 -10.14 1.76
C ALA A 9 -5.87 -11.15 1.03
N ASP A 10 -4.84 -10.67 0.32
CA ASP A 10 -3.81 -11.47 -0.36
C ASP A 10 -2.60 -11.82 0.54
N GLY A 11 -2.66 -11.50 1.83
CA GLY A 11 -1.75 -12.01 2.86
C GLY A 11 -0.51 -11.15 3.15
N LEU A 12 -0.42 -9.93 2.63
CA LEU A 12 0.69 -9.00 2.89
C LEU A 12 0.47 -8.26 4.20
N ARG A 13 1.53 -8.01 4.96
CA ARG A 13 1.44 -7.24 6.21
C ARG A 13 1.13 -5.77 5.90
N LEU A 14 0.08 -5.18 6.49
CA LEU A 14 -0.29 -3.77 6.22
C LEU A 14 0.87 -2.80 6.45
N LYS A 15 1.69 -3.04 7.49
CA LYS A 15 2.90 -2.26 7.78
C LYS A 15 3.94 -2.32 6.66
N ASN A 16 4.11 -3.49 6.01
CA ASN A 16 5.04 -3.63 4.89
C ASN A 16 4.52 -2.85 3.68
N VAL A 17 3.23 -2.99 3.38
CA VAL A 17 2.58 -2.27 2.30
C VAL A 17 2.74 -0.76 2.47
N ALA A 18 2.41 -0.23 3.66
CA ALA A 18 2.57 1.19 4.00
C ALA A 18 4.03 1.64 3.81
N LYS A 19 5.00 0.93 4.39
CA LYS A 19 6.44 1.25 4.27
C LYS A 19 6.92 1.28 2.82
N ALA A 20 6.50 0.32 2.00
CA ALA A 20 6.90 0.26 0.60
C ALA A 20 6.34 1.45 -0.20
N LEU A 21 5.10 1.86 0.09
CA LEU A 21 4.45 3.02 -0.51
C LEU A 21 5.09 4.34 -0.06
N GLU A 22 5.46 4.49 1.21
CA GLU A 22 6.17 5.67 1.72
C GLU A 22 7.53 5.91 1.03
N LYS A 23 8.14 4.87 0.45
CA LYS A 23 9.39 4.99 -0.33
C LYS A 23 9.17 5.55 -1.74
N LEU A 24 7.92 5.66 -2.19
CA LEU A 24 7.58 6.35 -3.44
C LEU A 24 7.45 7.84 -3.16
N SER A 25 8.31 8.67 -3.77
CA SER A 25 8.39 10.11 -3.51
C SER A 25 7.10 10.90 -3.77
N PHE A 26 6.16 10.33 -4.55
CA PHE A 26 4.88 10.92 -4.92
C PHE A 26 3.68 10.33 -4.17
N VAL A 27 3.91 9.44 -3.19
CA VAL A 27 2.85 8.85 -2.36
C VAL A 27 3.04 9.29 -0.90
N THR A 28 1.97 9.74 -0.27
CA THR A 28 1.91 9.99 1.16
C THR A 28 1.01 8.93 1.79
N VAL A 29 1.49 8.26 2.84
CA VAL A 29 0.68 7.33 3.62
C VAL A 29 0.31 8.00 4.94
N ARG A 30 -0.98 8.01 5.27
CA ARG A 30 -1.47 8.43 6.59
C ARG A 30 -2.00 7.23 7.35
N ARG A 31 -1.89 7.28 8.66
CA ARG A 31 -2.46 6.27 9.57
C ARG A 31 -3.62 6.90 10.33
N GLU A 32 -4.77 6.23 10.33
CA GLU A 32 -5.92 6.66 11.12
C GLU A 32 -5.98 5.96 12.48
N SER A 33 -6.69 6.58 13.44
CA SER A 33 -6.78 6.15 14.83
C SER A 33 -7.34 4.73 15.01
N ASN A 34 -8.20 4.27 14.09
CA ASN A 34 -8.79 2.93 14.10
C ASN A 34 -8.05 1.91 13.20
N ASN A 35 -6.81 2.20 12.78
CA ASN A 35 -5.98 1.34 11.93
C ASN A 35 -6.64 0.90 10.61
N PRO A 36 -6.90 1.85 9.72
CA PRO A 36 -6.46 1.66 8.33
C PRO A 36 -5.35 2.66 7.95
N TYR A 37 -4.43 2.21 7.09
CA TYR A 37 -3.53 3.14 6.39
C TYR A 37 -4.24 3.64 5.14
N ILE A 38 -4.02 4.89 4.75
CA ILE A 38 -4.57 5.46 3.53
C ILE A 38 -3.43 6.08 2.73
N ALA A 39 -3.27 5.66 1.49
CA ALA A 39 -2.32 6.23 0.55
C ALA A 39 -2.97 7.34 -0.29
N PHE A 40 -2.23 8.44 -0.45
CA PHE A 40 -2.63 9.64 -1.16
C PHE A 40 -1.55 10.04 -2.16
N ARG A 41 -1.96 10.72 -3.23
CA ARG A 41 -1.07 11.47 -4.12
C ARG A 41 -1.72 12.81 -4.42
N ALA A 42 -1.00 13.91 -4.26
CA ALA A 42 -1.58 15.25 -4.43
C ALA A 42 -2.22 15.47 -5.81
N ALA A 43 -1.59 14.95 -6.87
CA ALA A 43 -2.07 15.04 -8.24
C ALA A 43 -3.06 13.90 -8.63
N TYR A 44 -3.58 13.14 -7.66
CA TYR A 44 -4.56 12.08 -7.90
C TYR A 44 -5.61 12.06 -6.77
N PRO A 45 -6.85 12.56 -7.01
CA PRO A 45 -7.79 12.89 -5.94
C PRO A 45 -8.43 11.68 -5.24
N VAL A 46 -8.26 10.46 -5.78
CA VAL A 46 -8.85 9.26 -5.20
C VAL A 46 -7.84 8.60 -4.26
N PRO A 47 -8.10 8.56 -2.94
CA PRO A 47 -7.23 7.87 -1.99
C PRO A 47 -7.32 6.34 -2.12
N CYS A 48 -6.28 5.63 -1.69
CA CYS A 48 -6.26 4.17 -1.65
C CYS A 48 -6.26 3.69 -0.19
N PRO A 49 -7.37 3.08 0.27
CA PRO A 49 -7.43 2.47 1.59
C PRO A 49 -6.63 1.16 1.62
N ILE A 50 -5.79 1.02 2.64
CA ILE A 50 -4.93 -0.14 2.90
C ILE A 50 -5.42 -0.77 4.21
N THR A 51 -6.34 -1.71 4.05
CA THR A 51 -7.06 -2.38 5.13
C THR A 51 -6.89 -3.89 5.04
N VAL A 52 -7.45 -4.63 6.00
CA VAL A 52 -7.45 -6.09 5.96
C VAL A 52 -8.26 -6.67 4.79
N ASP A 53 -9.26 -5.92 4.30
CA ASP A 53 -10.11 -6.31 3.18
C ASP A 53 -9.51 -5.93 1.82
N THR A 54 -8.44 -5.12 1.81
CA THR A 54 -7.76 -4.70 0.59
C THR A 54 -6.97 -5.89 0.03
N ASP A 55 -7.19 -6.27 -1.23
CA ASP A 55 -6.27 -7.13 -2.00
C ASP A 55 -5.21 -6.24 -2.65
N ALA A 56 -3.95 -6.36 -2.22
CA ALA A 56 -2.90 -5.46 -2.69
C ALA A 56 -2.66 -5.56 -4.19
N ARG A 57 -2.79 -6.77 -4.78
CA ARG A 57 -2.57 -6.97 -6.21
C ARG A 57 -3.71 -6.41 -7.06
N LYS A 58 -4.96 -6.45 -6.58
CA LYS A 58 -6.14 -5.98 -7.32
C LYS A 58 -6.48 -4.51 -7.06
N VAL A 59 -6.07 -3.95 -5.93
CA VAL A 59 -6.42 -2.58 -5.53
C VAL A 59 -5.21 -1.66 -5.53
N ILE A 60 -4.19 -1.99 -4.73
CA ILE A 60 -3.05 -1.10 -4.48
C ILE A 60 -2.16 -0.99 -5.72
N VAL A 61 -1.84 -2.12 -6.36
CA VAL A 61 -0.99 -2.14 -7.56
C VAL A 61 -1.62 -1.33 -8.71
N PRO A 62 -2.90 -1.52 -9.08
CA PRO A 62 -3.55 -0.68 -10.07
C PRO A 62 -3.65 0.78 -9.64
N TRP A 63 -3.92 1.05 -8.37
CA TRP A 63 -3.96 2.43 -7.87
C TRP A 63 -2.61 3.13 -8.05
N VAL A 64 -1.49 2.52 -7.67
CA VAL A 64 -0.15 3.11 -7.86
C VAL A 64 0.14 3.30 -9.35
N ARG A 65 -0.17 2.31 -10.18
CA ARG A 65 0.00 2.43 -11.64
C ARG A 65 -0.77 3.63 -12.20
N ASN A 66 -2.04 3.78 -11.84
CA ASN A 66 -2.90 4.84 -12.35
C ASN A 66 -2.54 6.21 -11.76
N ALA A 67 -2.28 6.24 -10.46
CA ALA A 67 -1.92 7.45 -9.75
C ALA A 67 -0.56 7.97 -10.21
N THR A 68 0.43 7.12 -10.51
CA THR A 68 1.83 7.57 -10.62
C THR A 68 2.47 7.22 -11.96
N GLY A 69 1.78 6.49 -12.83
CA GLY A 69 2.34 5.96 -14.07
C GLY A 69 3.34 4.82 -13.87
N TYR A 70 3.44 4.22 -12.67
CA TYR A 70 4.42 3.16 -12.39
C TYR A 70 4.15 1.92 -13.24
N LYS A 71 5.10 1.55 -14.10
CA LYS A 71 4.91 0.48 -15.10
C LYS A 71 5.24 -0.92 -14.59
N ASN A 72 6.20 -1.05 -13.66
CA ASN A 72 6.70 -2.36 -13.23
C ASN A 72 5.86 -2.94 -12.07
N THR A 73 4.66 -3.41 -12.37
CA THR A 73 3.70 -3.91 -11.37
C THR A 73 4.24 -5.09 -10.55
N GLU A 74 5.06 -5.96 -11.14
CA GLU A 74 5.67 -7.10 -10.44
C GLU A 74 6.71 -6.65 -9.40
N ARG A 75 7.57 -5.68 -9.76
CA ARG A 75 8.52 -5.09 -8.81
C ARG A 75 7.80 -4.37 -7.68
N LEU A 76 6.75 -3.62 -8.00
CA LEU A 76 5.91 -2.98 -7.00
C LEU A 76 5.31 -4.01 -6.04
N TYR A 77 4.68 -5.06 -6.55
CA TYR A 77 4.07 -6.09 -5.72
C TYR A 77 5.08 -6.81 -4.81
N LYS A 78 6.27 -7.13 -5.33
CA LYS A 78 7.39 -7.66 -4.53
C LYS A 78 7.80 -6.67 -3.43
N ALA A 79 7.89 -5.38 -3.74
CA ALA A 79 8.23 -4.37 -2.76
C ALA A 79 7.18 -4.26 -1.64
N LEU A 80 5.89 -4.29 -1.98
CA LEU A 80 4.78 -4.31 -1.02
C LEU A 80 4.86 -5.54 -0.10
N LYS A 81 5.20 -6.71 -0.65
CA LYS A 81 5.36 -7.96 0.12
C LYS A 81 6.52 -7.86 1.12
N CYS A 82 7.68 -7.40 0.67
CA CYS A 82 8.89 -7.30 1.48
C CYS A 82 8.90 -6.09 2.44
N GLY A 83 8.08 -5.07 2.16
CA GLY A 83 8.08 -3.81 2.89
C GLY A 83 9.23 -2.87 2.51
N GLY A 84 9.77 -3.04 1.31
CA GLY A 84 10.93 -2.29 0.82
C GLY A 84 11.33 -2.67 -0.61
N TRP A 85 12.15 -1.83 -1.23
CA TRP A 85 12.61 -1.96 -2.61
C TRP A 85 14.02 -2.55 -2.62
N ASN A 86 14.12 -3.89 -2.51
CA ASN A 86 15.35 -4.62 -2.81
C ASN A 86 15.46 -4.94 -4.31
#